data_AF-A0A161MSX5-F1
#
_entry.id   AF-A0A161MSX5-F1
#
_cell.length_a   1.000
_cell.length_b   1.000
_cell.length_c   1.000
_cell.angle_alpha   90.00
_cell.angle_beta   90.00
_cell.angle_gamma   90.00
#
_symmetry.space_group_name_H-M   'P 1'
#
loop_
_entity.id
_entity.type
_entity.pdbx_description
1 polymer ?
#
loop_
_entity_poly.entity_id
_entity_poly.type
_entity_poly.pdbx_seq_one_letter_code
_entity_poly.pdbx_strand_id
1 'polypeptide(L)'
;DDLKDYSDQLIESGVRDEPPLAIECTLAEIQPSARHNPKGNWSKDSITLFSNYFRDKRCIALIYSVVGNVMAVTLFKHEKLNPIGDLSNHLSFNHEFIEQGYAEMAEEPYLSRENHVMRTMAQKSPESLKMYSPSYLPDDPYAQFQFEPPSEKECQTKILLKGPKSPLEMSLYSLTKKCQGREVHVEWNSVNSVLLDNVPMDSHDRLMVAANVTQSSNSDRLTLRNTTLMPNMHGLPSLLTMIFAPKVELR
;
A
#
# COMPACT_ATOMS: atom_id res chain seq x y z
N ASP A 1 -1.03 -22.17 3.56
CA ASP A 1 -1.09 -23.45 2.84
C ASP A 1 -1.79 -24.50 3.67
N ASP A 2 -3.13 -24.44 3.69
CA ASP A 2 -4.04 -25.59 3.82
C ASP A 2 -5.47 -25.05 4.00
N LEU A 3 -5.99 -24.43 2.95
CA LEU A 3 -7.43 -24.41 2.72
C LEU A 3 -7.79 -25.86 2.40
N LYS A 4 -8.21 -26.61 3.42
CA LYS A 4 -8.62 -28.00 3.28
C LYS A 4 -9.70 -28.08 2.20
N ASP A 5 -9.46 -28.93 1.20
CA ASP A 5 -10.46 -29.30 0.21
C ASP A 5 -11.77 -29.70 0.90
N TYR A 6 -12.89 -29.38 0.25
CA TYR A 6 -14.21 -29.78 0.71
C TYR A 6 -14.29 -31.30 0.85
N SER A 7 -14.91 -31.81 1.92
CA SER A 7 -15.17 -33.25 2.06
C SER A 7 -16.04 -33.77 0.91
N ASP A 8 -15.85 -35.03 0.49
CA ASP A 8 -16.57 -35.64 -0.62
C ASP A 8 -18.10 -35.48 -0.53
N GLN A 9 -18.67 -35.54 0.69
CA GLN A 9 -20.11 -35.33 0.94
C GLN A 9 -20.60 -33.92 0.57
N LEU A 10 -19.77 -32.89 0.77
CA LEU A 10 -20.09 -31.51 0.40
C LEU A 10 -19.91 -31.27 -1.11
N ILE A 11 -18.95 -31.98 -1.72
CA ILE A 11 -18.77 -31.94 -3.17
C ILE A 11 -19.99 -32.57 -3.86
N GLU A 12 -20.45 -33.72 -3.38
CA GLU A 12 -21.67 -34.39 -3.89
C GLU A 12 -22.94 -33.55 -3.64
N SER A 13 -22.98 -32.72 -2.58
CA SER A 13 -24.09 -31.80 -2.34
C SER A 13 -24.06 -30.53 -3.20
N GLY A 14 -23.13 -30.42 -4.16
CA GLY A 14 -23.06 -29.28 -5.08
C GLY A 14 -22.41 -28.03 -4.50
N VAL A 15 -21.60 -28.12 -3.44
CA VAL A 15 -21.00 -26.93 -2.80
C VAL A 15 -20.07 -26.14 -3.75
N ARG A 16 -19.57 -26.78 -4.82
CA ARG A 16 -18.75 -26.14 -5.85
C ARG A 16 -19.55 -25.26 -6.80
N ASP A 17 -20.86 -25.49 -6.90
CA ASP A 17 -21.75 -24.72 -7.76
C ASP A 17 -22.23 -23.43 -7.06
N GLU A 18 -22.12 -23.38 -5.73
CA GLU A 18 -22.44 -22.18 -4.93
C GLU A 18 -21.28 -21.17 -4.99
N PRO A 19 -21.57 -19.87 -5.20
CA PRO A 19 -20.54 -18.85 -5.19
C PRO A 19 -19.94 -18.71 -3.78
N PRO A 20 -18.63 -18.40 -3.67
CA PRO A 20 -18.01 -18.15 -2.38
C PRO A 20 -18.72 -16.98 -1.68
N LEU A 21 -19.26 -17.25 -0.49
CA LEU A 21 -20.01 -16.27 0.30
C LEU A 21 -19.11 -15.39 1.18
N ALA A 22 -17.90 -15.87 1.47
CA ALA A 22 -16.90 -15.11 2.20
C ALA A 22 -16.17 -14.17 1.23
N ILE A 23 -16.14 -12.89 1.57
CA ILE A 23 -15.48 -11.87 0.75
C ILE A 23 -14.38 -11.24 1.59
N GLU A 24 -13.19 -11.12 0.98
CA GLU A 24 -12.07 -10.44 1.60
C GLU A 24 -12.31 -8.93 1.56
N CYS A 25 -12.18 -8.27 2.71
CA CYS A 25 -12.45 -6.86 2.86
C CYS A 25 -11.31 -6.15 3.60
N THR A 26 -11.07 -4.89 3.23
CA THR A 26 -10.23 -3.96 3.97
C THR A 26 -11.02 -2.69 4.30
N LEU A 27 -10.63 -1.99 5.35
CA LEU A 27 -11.23 -0.69 5.67
C LEU A 27 -10.68 0.38 4.73
N ALA A 28 -11.58 1.11 4.06
CA ALA A 28 -11.21 2.17 3.13
C ALA A 28 -10.74 3.43 3.87
N GLU A 29 -9.83 4.16 3.23
CA GLU A 29 -9.31 5.50 3.58
C GLU A 29 -8.59 5.57 4.94
N ILE A 30 -8.21 4.42 5.50
CA ILE A 30 -7.54 4.35 6.81
C ILE A 30 -6.38 3.36 6.83
N GLN A 31 -5.43 3.60 7.73
CA GLN A 31 -4.31 2.70 8.02
C GLN A 31 -4.09 2.54 9.53
N PRO A 32 -3.33 1.52 9.98
CA PRO A 32 -2.99 1.35 11.38
C PRO A 32 -2.25 2.57 11.93
N SER A 33 -2.60 3.02 13.13
CA SER A 33 -1.87 4.14 13.74
C SER A 33 -0.43 3.76 14.10
N ALA A 34 0.53 4.55 13.62
CA ALA A 34 1.94 4.40 13.95
C ALA A 34 2.22 4.59 15.44
N ARG A 35 1.33 5.32 16.15
CA ARG A 35 1.39 5.52 17.61
C ARG A 35 1.23 4.23 18.39
N HIS A 36 0.33 3.35 17.96
CA HIS A 36 0.08 2.06 18.61
C HIS A 36 1.02 0.98 18.09
N ASN A 37 1.42 1.06 16.83
CA ASN A 37 2.35 0.10 16.25
C ASN A 37 3.27 0.74 15.19
N PRO A 38 4.53 1.07 15.55
CA PRO A 38 5.48 1.68 14.64
C PRO A 38 5.84 0.83 13.41
N LYS A 39 5.46 -0.46 13.40
CA LYS A 39 5.66 -1.36 12.25
C LYS A 39 4.57 -1.23 11.18
N GLY A 40 3.53 -0.43 11.42
CA GLY A 40 2.42 -0.24 10.48
C GLY A 40 1.44 -1.42 10.44
N ASN A 41 1.37 -2.22 11.51
CA ASN A 41 0.38 -3.32 11.63
C ASN A 41 -0.71 -2.95 12.62
N TRP A 42 -1.94 -3.42 12.41
CA TRP A 42 -3.02 -3.30 13.40
C TRP A 42 -2.60 -3.87 14.77
N SER A 43 -2.87 -3.12 15.84
CA SER A 43 -2.53 -3.55 17.20
C SER A 43 -3.53 -4.60 17.69
N LYS A 44 -3.16 -5.39 18.71
CA LYS A 44 -4.09 -6.36 19.32
C LYS A 44 -5.33 -5.67 19.88
N ASP A 45 -5.14 -4.48 20.44
CA ASP A 45 -6.23 -3.68 21.01
C ASP A 45 -7.18 -3.19 19.92
N SER A 46 -6.65 -2.73 18.78
CA SER A 46 -7.47 -2.29 17.64
C SER A 46 -8.28 -3.45 17.04
N ILE A 47 -7.67 -4.63 16.92
CA ILE A 47 -8.35 -5.86 16.45
C ILE A 47 -9.44 -6.30 17.44
N THR A 48 -9.15 -6.23 18.74
CA THR A 48 -10.11 -6.59 19.79
C THR A 48 -11.29 -5.63 19.80
N LEU A 49 -11.04 -4.33 19.64
CA LEU A 49 -12.08 -3.32 19.54
C LEU A 49 -12.95 -3.54 18.33
N PHE A 50 -12.36 -3.71 17.15
CA PHE A 50 -13.08 -4.04 15.92
C PHE A 50 -13.95 -5.29 16.09
N SER A 51 -13.37 -6.35 16.65
CA SER A 51 -14.07 -7.61 16.91
C SER A 51 -15.26 -7.42 17.85
N ASN A 52 -15.09 -6.73 18.97
CA ASN A 52 -16.18 -6.47 19.92
C ASN A 52 -17.28 -5.58 19.31
N TYR A 53 -16.90 -4.72 18.37
CA TYR A 53 -17.81 -3.81 17.71
C TYR A 53 -18.77 -4.54 16.76
N PHE A 54 -18.27 -5.53 16.00
CA PHE A 54 -19.03 -6.21 14.94
C PHE A 54 -19.38 -7.68 15.22
N ARG A 55 -18.82 -8.31 16.26
CA ARG A 55 -19.14 -9.70 16.63
C ARG A 55 -20.64 -9.86 16.89
N ASP A 56 -21.22 -10.86 16.25
CA ASP A 56 -22.64 -11.24 16.32
C ASP A 56 -23.62 -10.11 15.97
N LYS A 57 -23.17 -9.12 15.19
CA LYS A 57 -23.98 -7.95 14.80
C LYS A 57 -24.02 -7.78 13.28
N ARG A 58 -25.11 -7.18 12.81
CA ARG A 58 -25.25 -6.75 11.42
C ARG A 58 -24.61 -5.37 11.24
N CYS A 59 -23.94 -5.19 10.12
CA CYS A 59 -23.40 -3.90 9.69
C CYS A 59 -23.80 -3.61 8.25
N ILE A 60 -23.66 -2.34 7.86
CA ILE A 60 -23.74 -1.93 6.46
C ILE A 60 -22.32 -1.62 6.00
N ALA A 61 -21.92 -2.21 4.88
CA ALA A 61 -20.66 -1.93 4.22
C ALA A 61 -20.92 -1.13 2.95
N LEU A 62 -20.45 0.12 2.92
CA LEU A 62 -20.43 0.91 1.70
C LEU A 62 -19.14 0.57 0.94
N ILE A 63 -19.28 0.08 -0.29
CA ILE A 63 -18.12 -0.34 -1.07
C ILE A 63 -17.48 0.87 -1.74
N TYR A 64 -16.22 1.12 -1.40
CA TYR A 64 -15.39 2.13 -2.03
C TYR A 64 -14.84 1.62 -3.38
N SER A 65 -14.15 0.48 -3.35
CA SER A 65 -13.53 -0.15 -4.53
C SER A 65 -13.48 -1.67 -4.41
N VAL A 66 -13.24 -2.37 -5.52
CA VAL A 66 -12.88 -3.80 -5.57
C VAL A 66 -11.64 -3.94 -6.44
N VAL A 67 -10.53 -4.44 -5.86
CA VAL A 67 -9.27 -4.66 -6.57
C VAL A 67 -8.72 -6.01 -6.15
N GLY A 68 -8.37 -6.88 -7.11
CA GLY A 68 -7.76 -8.18 -6.82
C GLY A 68 -8.57 -9.06 -5.87
N ASN A 69 -9.90 -9.08 -6.03
CA ASN A 69 -10.86 -9.78 -5.15
C ASN A 69 -10.95 -9.27 -3.70
N VAL A 70 -10.31 -8.14 -3.37
CA VAL A 70 -10.44 -7.47 -2.07
C VAL A 70 -11.36 -6.26 -2.19
N MET A 71 -12.34 -6.14 -1.29
CA MET A 71 -13.23 -4.99 -1.22
C MET A 71 -12.73 -3.96 -0.20
N ALA A 72 -12.45 -2.74 -0.65
CA ALA A 72 -12.27 -1.61 0.26
C ALA A 72 -13.64 -1.08 0.68
N VAL A 73 -13.92 -1.03 1.98
CA VAL A 73 -15.25 -0.70 2.51
C VAL A 73 -15.22 0.32 3.65
N THR A 74 -16.29 1.12 3.70
CA THR A 74 -16.63 1.97 4.84
C THR A 74 -17.75 1.31 5.61
N LEU A 75 -17.52 0.99 6.89
CA LEU A 75 -18.48 0.26 7.71
C LEU A 75 -19.36 1.18 8.55
N PHE A 76 -20.63 0.81 8.70
CA PHE A 76 -21.62 1.51 9.50
C PHE A 76 -22.37 0.54 10.42
N LYS A 77 -22.70 0.99 11.63
CA LYS A 77 -23.61 0.26 12.52
C LYS A 77 -25.02 0.28 11.94
N HIS A 78 -25.66 -0.89 11.89
CA HIS A 78 -27.06 -0.98 11.49
C HIS A 78 -27.97 -0.09 12.35
N GLU A 79 -27.70 -0.02 13.67
CA GLU A 79 -28.50 0.72 14.65
C GLU A 79 -28.36 2.25 14.56
N LYS A 80 -27.26 2.77 14.01
CA LYS A 80 -26.98 4.22 13.92
C LYS A 80 -27.55 4.86 12.64
N LEU A 81 -28.21 4.08 11.78
CA LEU A 81 -28.79 4.60 10.55
C LEU A 81 -30.17 5.18 10.83
N ASN A 82 -30.32 6.49 10.60
CA ASN A 82 -31.63 7.12 10.54
C ASN A 82 -32.46 6.48 9.41
N PRO A 83 -33.81 6.49 9.49
CA PRO A 83 -34.70 5.96 8.45
C PRO A 83 -34.50 6.55 7.04
N ILE A 84 -33.78 7.67 6.95
CA ILE A 84 -33.51 8.45 5.75
C ILE A 84 -32.24 7.96 5.01
N GLY A 85 -31.46 7.04 5.60
CA GLY A 85 -30.31 6.42 4.92
C GLY A 85 -29.12 7.36 4.70
N ASP A 86 -28.96 8.40 5.53
CA ASP A 86 -27.82 9.31 5.43
C ASP A 86 -26.52 8.63 5.92
N LEU A 87 -25.74 8.12 4.97
CA LEU A 87 -24.45 7.47 5.15
C LEU A 87 -23.32 8.51 5.21
N SER A 88 -23.38 9.43 6.17
CA SER A 88 -22.33 10.44 6.34
C SER A 88 -21.06 9.82 6.95
N ASN A 89 -19.89 10.25 6.47
CA ASN A 89 -18.59 9.71 6.90
C ASN A 89 -18.37 9.78 8.42
N HIS A 90 -18.93 10.78 9.09
CA HIS A 90 -18.81 10.94 10.54
C HIS A 90 -19.52 9.85 11.35
N LEU A 91 -20.51 9.17 10.76
CA LEU A 91 -21.21 8.04 11.37
C LEU A 91 -20.51 6.69 11.10
N SER A 92 -19.48 6.69 10.26
CA SER A 92 -18.74 5.48 9.92
C SER A 92 -17.88 4.99 11.09
N PHE A 93 -17.73 3.68 11.17
CA PHE A 93 -16.76 3.06 12.07
C PHE A 93 -15.33 3.49 11.71
N ASN A 94 -15.01 3.66 10.43
CA ASN A 94 -13.69 4.10 9.98
C ASN A 94 -13.31 5.43 10.65
N HIS A 95 -14.22 6.40 10.66
CA HIS A 95 -14.02 7.67 11.35
C HIS A 95 -13.91 7.53 12.87
N GLU A 96 -14.81 6.76 13.49
CA GLU A 96 -14.76 6.47 14.94
C GLU A 96 -13.42 5.80 15.34
N PHE A 97 -12.84 4.99 14.46
CA PHE A 97 -11.57 4.31 14.68
C PHE A 97 -10.36 5.27 14.61
N ILE A 98 -10.46 6.31 13.77
CA ILE A 98 -9.48 7.42 13.73
C ILE A 98 -9.61 8.29 14.96
N GLU A 99 -10.83 8.69 15.34
CA GLU A 99 -11.08 9.55 16.52
C GLU A 99 -10.57 8.92 17.82
N GLN A 100 -10.69 7.59 17.94
CA GLN A 100 -10.16 6.84 19.09
C GLN A 100 -8.64 6.64 19.03
N GLY A 101 -7.98 7.04 17.94
CA GLY A 101 -6.53 6.97 17.76
C GLY A 101 -5.98 5.60 17.35
N TYR A 102 -6.85 4.63 17.02
CA TYR A 102 -6.41 3.30 16.57
C TYR A 102 -6.04 3.27 15.08
N ALA A 103 -6.56 4.22 14.30
CA ALA A 103 -6.29 4.38 12.88
C ALA A 103 -5.87 5.82 12.54
N GLU A 104 -5.22 5.98 11.41
CA GLU A 104 -4.88 7.27 10.80
C GLU A 104 -5.50 7.34 9.40
N MET A 105 -5.82 8.56 8.94
CA MET A 105 -6.32 8.76 7.57
C MET A 105 -5.21 8.38 6.58
N ALA A 106 -5.57 7.62 5.55
CA ALA A 106 -4.65 7.19 4.51
C ALA A 106 -5.27 7.37 3.12
N GLU A 107 -4.45 7.75 2.14
CA GLU A 107 -4.88 7.76 0.75
C GLU A 107 -5.01 6.33 0.21
N GLU A 108 -6.06 6.10 -0.55
CA GLU A 108 -6.29 4.82 -1.21
C GLU A 108 -5.26 4.54 -2.31
N PRO A 109 -4.84 3.26 -2.50
CA PRO A 109 -3.94 2.89 -3.57
C PRO A 109 -4.46 3.29 -4.96
N TYR A 110 -3.56 3.51 -5.91
CA TYR A 110 -3.90 3.95 -7.27
C TYR A 110 -5.07 3.17 -7.89
N LEU A 111 -4.95 1.84 -7.93
CA LEU A 111 -5.96 0.97 -8.53
C LEU A 111 -7.31 1.04 -7.79
N SER A 112 -7.28 1.21 -6.46
CA SER A 112 -8.48 1.38 -5.64
C SER A 112 -9.19 2.69 -6.01
N ARG A 113 -8.43 3.79 -6.13
CA ARG A 113 -8.95 5.10 -6.52
C ARG A 113 -9.54 5.09 -7.93
N GLU A 114 -8.84 4.52 -8.92
CA GLU A 114 -9.38 4.44 -10.28
C GLU A 114 -10.66 3.60 -10.33
N ASN A 115 -10.70 2.47 -9.62
CA ASN A 115 -11.90 1.65 -9.51
C ASN A 115 -13.07 2.40 -8.85
N HIS A 116 -12.80 3.15 -7.79
CA HIS A 116 -13.81 4.00 -7.14
C HIS A 116 -14.37 5.06 -8.08
N VAL A 117 -13.51 5.74 -8.85
CA VAL A 117 -13.91 6.72 -9.87
C VAL A 117 -14.81 6.06 -10.91
N MET A 118 -14.44 4.90 -11.44
CA MET A 118 -15.25 4.14 -12.41
C MET A 118 -16.63 3.80 -11.85
N ARG A 119 -16.70 3.30 -10.60
CA ARG A 119 -17.95 2.91 -9.95
C ARG A 119 -18.86 4.12 -9.72
N THR A 120 -18.27 5.24 -9.31
CA THR A 120 -19.00 6.50 -9.11
C THR A 120 -19.54 7.04 -10.43
N MET A 121 -18.76 6.96 -11.51
CA MET A 121 -19.23 7.32 -12.86
C MET A 121 -20.36 6.42 -13.31
N ALA A 122 -20.24 5.11 -13.12
CA ALA A 122 -21.25 4.11 -13.45
C ALA A 122 -22.60 4.38 -12.76
N GLN A 123 -22.55 4.75 -11.48
CA GLN A 123 -23.74 5.10 -10.69
C GLN A 123 -24.42 6.38 -11.18
N LYS A 124 -23.65 7.35 -11.67
CA LYS A 124 -24.18 8.65 -12.16
C LYS A 124 -24.72 8.57 -13.58
N SER A 125 -24.02 7.91 -14.50
CA SER A 125 -24.44 7.68 -15.88
C SER A 125 -23.74 6.43 -16.43
N PRO A 126 -24.51 5.37 -16.75
CA PRO A 126 -23.96 4.15 -17.36
C PRO A 126 -23.32 4.39 -18.74
N GLU A 127 -23.71 5.45 -19.47
CA GLU A 127 -23.11 5.76 -20.78
C GLU A 127 -21.69 6.33 -20.65
N SER A 128 -21.40 7.00 -19.54
CA SER A 128 -20.10 7.63 -19.28
C SER A 128 -18.97 6.61 -19.10
N LEU A 129 -19.30 5.37 -18.70
CA LEU A 129 -18.37 4.23 -18.64
C LEU A 129 -17.76 3.90 -20.01
N LYS A 130 -18.51 4.05 -21.12
CA LYS A 130 -18.03 3.69 -22.45
C LYS A 130 -16.90 4.59 -22.94
N MET A 131 -16.84 5.83 -22.45
CA MET A 131 -15.77 6.79 -22.74
C MET A 131 -14.53 6.55 -21.88
N TYR A 132 -14.70 5.91 -20.73
CA TYR A 132 -13.62 5.65 -19.79
C TYR A 132 -13.15 4.19 -19.99
N SER A 133 -12.17 4.01 -20.88
CA SER A 133 -11.41 2.76 -20.97
C SER A 133 -10.26 2.87 -19.97
N PRO A 134 -10.28 2.15 -18.84
CA PRO A 134 -9.15 2.15 -17.95
C PRO A 134 -8.04 1.38 -18.65
N SER A 135 -6.94 2.05 -18.96
CA SER A 135 -5.78 1.43 -19.60
C SER A 135 -5.09 0.35 -18.74
N TYR A 136 -5.62 0.05 -17.55
CA TYR A 136 -5.00 -0.76 -16.50
C TYR A 136 -5.93 -1.80 -15.87
N LEU A 137 -7.16 -1.99 -16.38
CA LEU A 137 -7.97 -3.10 -15.90
C LEU A 137 -7.23 -4.40 -16.20
N PRO A 138 -7.10 -5.32 -15.22
CA PRO A 138 -6.26 -6.50 -15.30
C PRO A 138 -6.96 -7.59 -16.10
N ASP A 139 -7.26 -7.33 -17.37
CA ASP A 139 -7.05 -8.35 -18.37
C ASP A 139 -5.68 -8.03 -18.96
N ASP A 140 -4.62 -8.26 -18.17
CA ASP A 140 -3.28 -8.36 -18.77
C ASP A 140 -3.41 -9.49 -19.80
N PRO A 141 -3.43 -9.18 -21.12
CA PRO A 141 -3.69 -10.19 -22.13
C PRO A 141 -2.61 -11.26 -22.12
N TYR A 142 -1.48 -10.98 -21.44
CA TYR A 142 -0.31 -11.83 -21.31
C TYR A 142 -0.22 -12.55 -19.97
N ALA A 143 -1.09 -12.26 -18.98
CA ALA A 143 -1.06 -12.96 -17.69
C ALA A 143 -1.35 -14.47 -17.82
N GLN A 144 -2.04 -14.88 -18.89
CA GLN A 144 -2.25 -16.29 -19.25
C GLN A 144 -1.17 -16.85 -20.18
N PHE A 145 -0.32 -16.01 -20.76
CA PHE A 145 0.76 -16.45 -21.63
C PHE A 145 1.97 -16.84 -20.80
N GLN A 146 2.09 -18.14 -20.52
CA GLN A 146 3.37 -18.71 -20.16
C GLN A 146 4.20 -18.81 -21.45
N PHE A 147 5.15 -17.88 -21.61
CA PHE A 147 6.15 -17.98 -22.68
C PHE A 147 7.11 -19.11 -22.32
N GLU A 148 7.19 -20.13 -23.18
CA GLU A 148 8.28 -21.09 -23.09
C GLU A 148 9.59 -20.40 -23.51
N PRO A 149 10.69 -20.56 -22.74
CA PRO A 149 11.96 -19.99 -23.12
C PRO A 149 12.42 -20.59 -24.46
N PRO A 150 12.98 -19.78 -25.39
CA PRO A 150 13.45 -20.26 -26.69
C PRO A 150 14.56 -21.31 -26.52
N SER A 151 14.66 -22.23 -27.49
CA SER A 151 15.68 -23.28 -27.44
C SER A 151 17.09 -22.71 -27.65
N GLU A 152 18.13 -23.37 -27.11
CA GLU A 152 19.52 -22.91 -27.24
C GLU A 152 19.97 -22.74 -28.71
N LYS A 153 19.36 -23.47 -29.65
CA LYS A 153 19.64 -23.37 -31.09
C LYS A 153 19.07 -22.09 -31.72
N GLU A 154 18.05 -21.50 -31.11
CA GLU A 154 17.39 -20.27 -31.54
C GLU A 154 18.05 -19.03 -30.90
N CYS A 155 18.79 -19.22 -29.80
CA CYS A 155 19.55 -18.18 -29.11
C CYS A 155 20.86 -17.83 -29.84
N GLN A 156 20.75 -17.13 -30.98
CA GLN A 156 21.90 -16.76 -31.83
C GLN A 156 22.70 -15.54 -31.34
N THR A 157 22.13 -14.76 -30.43
CA THR A 157 22.68 -13.48 -29.99
C THR A 157 22.74 -13.38 -28.47
N LYS A 158 23.92 -13.02 -27.95
CA LYS A 158 24.12 -12.74 -26.53
C LYS A 158 23.99 -11.24 -26.31
N ILE A 159 22.94 -10.84 -25.61
CA ILE A 159 22.69 -9.42 -25.29
C ILE A 159 22.91 -9.23 -23.78
N LEU A 160 23.59 -8.14 -23.42
CA LEU A 160 23.68 -7.71 -22.03
C LEU A 160 22.38 -6.98 -21.69
N LEU A 161 21.48 -7.65 -20.98
CA LEU A 161 20.25 -7.04 -20.50
C LEU A 161 20.57 -6.01 -19.42
N LYS A 162 20.04 -4.80 -19.58
CA LYS A 162 20.06 -3.77 -18.53
C LYS A 162 18.68 -3.72 -17.89
N GLY A 163 18.59 -4.19 -16.66
CA GLY A 163 17.35 -4.15 -15.88
C GLY A 163 17.21 -5.34 -14.94
N PRO A 164 16.11 -5.43 -14.19
CA PRO A 164 14.91 -4.58 -14.26
C PRO A 164 15.07 -3.22 -13.58
N LYS A 165 14.48 -2.16 -14.14
CA LYS A 165 14.32 -0.85 -13.47
C LYS A 165 12.85 -0.70 -13.09
N SER A 166 12.58 -0.53 -11.81
CA SER A 166 11.21 -0.29 -11.34
C SER A 166 10.94 1.21 -11.32
N PRO A 167 9.77 1.69 -11.79
CA PRO A 167 9.38 3.08 -11.58
C PRO A 167 9.16 3.41 -10.09
N LEU A 168 9.03 2.39 -9.24
CA LEU A 168 8.93 2.52 -7.80
C LEU A 168 10.29 2.54 -7.10
N GLU A 169 11.40 2.52 -7.86
CA GLU A 169 12.73 2.56 -7.26
C GLU A 169 13.00 3.94 -6.63
N MET A 170 13.31 3.96 -5.33
CA MET A 170 13.52 5.19 -4.57
C MET A 170 14.89 5.79 -4.87
N SER A 171 14.92 7.11 -5.03
CA SER A 171 16.17 7.88 -5.09
C SER A 171 16.53 8.44 -3.72
N LEU A 172 17.81 8.38 -3.35
CA LEU A 172 18.31 8.89 -2.08
C LEU A 172 18.96 10.26 -2.26
N TYR A 173 18.70 11.16 -1.32
CA TYR A 173 19.27 12.50 -1.28
C TYR A 173 19.90 12.78 0.08
N SER A 174 21.00 13.53 0.09
CA SER A 174 21.64 13.94 1.34
C SER A 174 20.88 15.08 2.01
N LEU A 175 20.62 14.95 3.32
CA LEU A 175 20.03 16.00 4.15
C LEU A 175 20.98 17.18 4.42
N THR A 176 22.30 16.94 4.44
CA THR A 176 23.26 17.98 4.78
C THR A 176 23.56 18.88 3.59
N LYS A 177 23.51 20.20 3.80
CA LYS A 177 23.78 21.22 2.76
C LYS A 177 25.14 21.05 2.08
N LYS A 178 26.16 20.60 2.81
CA LYS A 178 27.52 20.35 2.26
C LYS A 178 27.56 19.21 1.23
N CYS A 179 26.59 18.32 1.28
CA CYS A 179 26.47 17.16 0.42
C CYS A 179 25.30 17.26 -0.55
N GLN A 180 24.62 18.40 -0.60
CA GLN A 180 23.51 18.64 -1.52
C GLN A 180 24.02 18.65 -2.97
N GLY A 181 23.29 18.01 -3.88
CA GLY A 181 23.66 17.88 -5.28
C GLY A 181 24.69 16.78 -5.59
N ARG A 182 25.18 16.05 -4.58
CA ARG A 182 26.05 14.89 -4.78
C ARG A 182 25.22 13.64 -5.04
N GLU A 183 25.69 12.78 -5.94
CA GLU A 183 25.06 11.48 -6.20
C GLU A 183 25.23 10.57 -4.98
N VAL A 184 24.13 10.01 -4.47
CA VAL A 184 24.13 9.06 -3.36
C VAL A 184 23.99 7.66 -3.91
N HIS A 185 24.94 6.79 -3.60
CA HIS A 185 24.92 5.40 -3.99
C HIS A 185 25.02 4.50 -2.77
N VAL A 186 24.15 3.49 -2.70
CA VAL A 186 24.26 2.41 -1.72
C VAL A 186 25.13 1.32 -2.31
N GLU A 187 26.10 0.81 -1.53
CA GLU A 187 26.97 -0.26 -1.99
C GLU A 187 26.15 -1.51 -2.38
N TRP A 188 26.54 -2.16 -3.48
CA TRP A 188 25.80 -3.28 -4.08
C TRP A 188 25.68 -4.52 -3.17
N ASN A 189 26.60 -4.66 -2.21
CA ASN A 189 26.59 -5.72 -1.21
C ASN A 189 25.65 -5.42 -0.03
N SER A 190 25.02 -4.24 0.00
CA SER A 190 24.05 -3.88 1.03
C SER A 190 22.70 -4.53 0.73
N VAL A 191 22.00 -4.95 1.78
CA VAL A 191 20.62 -5.44 1.69
C VAL A 191 19.67 -4.36 1.16
N ASN A 192 20.05 -3.08 1.30
CA ASN A 192 19.28 -1.93 0.83
C ASN A 192 19.87 -1.31 -0.46
N SER A 193 20.58 -2.08 -1.28
CA SER A 193 21.18 -1.59 -2.54
C SER A 193 20.15 -1.13 -3.57
N VAL A 194 18.95 -1.71 -3.50
CA VAL A 194 17.76 -1.32 -4.28
C VAL A 194 16.62 -1.11 -3.29
N LEU A 195 16.00 0.07 -3.35
CA LEU A 195 14.87 0.42 -2.50
C LEU A 195 13.64 0.58 -3.38
N LEU A 196 12.55 -0.08 -3.02
CA LEU A 196 11.26 0.09 -3.69
C LEU A 196 10.31 0.82 -2.76
N ASP A 197 9.57 1.77 -3.31
CA ASP A 197 8.51 2.44 -2.60
C ASP A 197 7.22 1.60 -2.64
N ASN A 198 6.90 1.00 -1.49
CA ASN A 198 5.70 0.21 -1.32
C ASN A 198 4.44 1.06 -1.11
N VAL A 199 4.58 2.36 -0.82
CA VAL A 199 3.46 3.28 -0.59
C VAL A 199 3.72 4.59 -1.34
N PRO A 200 3.72 4.58 -2.68
CA PRO A 200 4.06 5.76 -3.49
C PRO A 200 3.05 6.92 -3.37
N MET A 201 1.88 6.67 -2.79
CA MET A 201 0.89 7.73 -2.47
C MET A 201 1.24 8.46 -1.17
N ASP A 202 2.14 7.92 -0.35
CA ASP A 202 2.62 8.61 0.83
C ASP A 202 3.66 9.66 0.43
N SER A 203 3.29 10.93 0.56
CA SER A 203 4.15 12.07 0.19
C SER A 203 5.25 12.37 1.21
N HIS A 204 5.32 11.64 2.33
CA HIS A 204 6.29 11.89 3.38
C HIS A 204 7.67 11.30 3.10
N ASP A 205 8.70 12.06 3.47
CA ASP A 205 10.09 11.62 3.34
C ASP A 205 10.41 10.45 4.29
N ARG A 206 11.15 9.46 3.76
CA ARG A 206 11.75 8.38 4.55
C ARG A 206 13.21 8.64 4.83
N LEU A 207 13.68 8.18 5.99
CA LEU A 207 15.08 8.31 6.38
C LEU A 207 15.84 6.99 6.17
N MET A 208 17.03 7.08 5.60
CA MET A 208 18.02 6.01 5.64
C MET A 208 19.24 6.46 6.43
N VAL A 209 19.76 5.56 7.26
CA VAL A 209 21.00 5.79 8.02
C VAL A 209 22.07 4.83 7.50
N ALA A 210 23.29 5.32 7.34
CA ALA A 210 24.45 4.53 6.98
C ALA A 210 25.46 4.57 8.13
N ALA A 211 26.06 3.44 8.49
CA ALA A 211 27.13 3.45 9.48
C ALA A 211 28.39 4.11 8.91
N ASN A 212 28.71 3.83 7.64
CA ASN A 212 29.91 4.35 6.99
C ASN A 212 29.54 5.08 5.69
N VAL A 213 30.01 6.32 5.57
CA VAL A 213 29.85 7.14 4.37
C VAL A 213 31.24 7.46 3.82
N THR A 214 31.49 7.08 2.58
CA THR A 214 32.74 7.40 1.89
C THR A 214 32.47 8.33 0.72
N GLN A 215 33.42 9.22 0.46
CA GLN A 215 33.32 10.19 -0.62
C GLN A 215 34.32 9.83 -1.73
N SER A 216 33.90 9.96 -2.98
CA SER A 216 34.78 9.82 -4.14
C SER A 216 35.89 10.88 -4.15
N SER A 217 37.02 10.59 -4.79
CA SER A 217 38.14 11.53 -4.94
C SER A 217 37.71 12.86 -5.58
N ASN A 218 36.77 12.80 -6.52
CA ASN A 218 36.25 13.97 -7.23
C ASN A 218 35.15 14.70 -6.42
N SER A 219 34.87 14.25 -5.20
CA SER A 219 33.87 14.79 -4.29
C SER A 219 32.41 14.75 -4.74
N ASP A 220 32.13 14.22 -5.93
CA ASP A 220 30.81 14.24 -6.58
C ASP A 220 29.86 13.13 -6.11
N ARG A 221 30.41 11.99 -5.67
CA ARG A 221 29.63 10.81 -5.28
C ARG A 221 29.88 10.40 -3.84
N LEU A 222 28.79 10.04 -3.14
CA LEU A 222 28.79 9.46 -1.81
C LEU A 222 28.42 7.98 -1.90
N THR A 223 29.23 7.13 -1.29
CA THR A 223 28.96 5.69 -1.18
C THR A 223 28.62 5.34 0.26
N LEU A 224 27.40 4.84 0.45
CA LEU A 224 26.84 4.43 1.74
C LEU A 224 27.08 2.93 1.96
N ARG A 225 27.57 2.56 3.14
CA ARG A 225 27.77 1.16 3.57
C ARG A 225 27.08 0.92 4.90
N ASN A 226 26.69 -0.34 5.12
CA ASN A 226 25.99 -0.79 6.32
C ASN A 226 24.76 0.09 6.58
N THR A 227 23.85 0.09 5.62
CA THR A 227 22.68 0.97 5.62
C THR A 227 21.49 0.30 6.29
N THR A 228 20.67 1.11 6.96
CA THR A 228 19.39 0.71 7.56
C THR A 228 18.33 1.71 7.13
N LEU A 229 17.25 1.22 6.52
CA LEU A 229 16.07 2.02 6.25
C LEU A 229 15.28 2.20 7.55
N MET A 230 14.98 3.44 7.92
CA MET A 230 14.21 3.75 9.11
C MET A 230 12.71 3.50 8.86
N PRO A 231 11.92 3.20 9.91
CA PRO A 231 10.47 3.08 9.78
C PRO A 231 9.87 4.36 9.20
N ASN A 232 8.82 4.19 8.39
CA ASN A 232 8.10 5.29 7.76
C ASN A 232 7.16 5.98 8.76
N MET A 233 7.75 6.73 9.70
CA MET A 233 7.00 7.56 10.65
C MET A 233 6.95 8.99 10.13
N HIS A 234 5.75 9.52 9.93
CA HIS A 234 5.54 10.87 9.43
C HIS A 234 6.22 11.90 10.36
N GLY A 235 7.01 12.80 9.77
CA GLY A 235 7.76 13.82 10.52
C GLY A 235 9.02 13.33 11.23
N LEU A 236 9.36 12.04 11.18
CA LEU A 236 10.59 11.51 11.78
C LEU A 236 11.87 12.19 11.24
N PRO A 237 12.06 12.40 9.92
CA PRO A 237 13.23 13.12 9.42
C PRO A 237 13.33 14.53 10.00
N SER A 238 12.22 15.26 10.09
CA SER A 238 12.13 16.59 10.70
C SER A 238 12.47 16.56 12.19
N LEU A 239 11.96 15.58 12.93
CA LEU A 239 12.22 15.44 14.36
C LEU A 239 13.69 15.13 14.65
N LEU A 240 14.29 14.21 13.90
CA LEU A 240 15.71 13.87 14.05
C LEU A 240 16.60 15.05 13.68
N THR A 241 16.30 15.75 12.58
CA THR A 241 17.04 16.96 12.20
C THR A 241 16.94 18.04 13.28
N MET A 242 15.77 18.23 13.92
CA MET A 242 15.63 19.18 15.04
C MET A 242 16.43 18.76 16.27
N ILE A 243 16.43 17.47 16.64
CA ILE A 243 17.16 16.96 17.82
C ILE A 243 18.67 17.17 17.68
N PHE A 244 19.21 16.93 16.48
CA PHE A 244 20.65 17.02 16.23
C PHE A 244 21.10 18.37 15.66
N ALA A 245 20.17 19.30 15.38
CA ALA A 245 20.50 20.63 14.93
C ALA A 245 21.01 21.48 16.11
N PRO A 246 22.12 22.22 15.94
CA PRO A 246 22.63 23.11 16.98
C PRO A 246 21.69 24.31 17.24
N LYS A 247 20.90 24.71 16.24
CA LYS A 247 19.89 25.77 16.30
C LYS A 247 18.75 25.43 15.35
N VAL A 248 17.52 25.63 15.79
CA VAL A 248 16.29 25.44 14.99
C VAL A 248 15.52 26.76 14.99
N GLU A 249 15.11 27.21 13.81
CA GLU A 249 14.20 28.35 13.63
C GLU A 249 12.85 27.78 13.19
N LEU A 250 11.81 27.97 14.01
CA LEU A 250 10.43 27.64 13.67
C LEU A 250 9.81 28.92 13.07
N ARG A 251 9.42 28.87 11.80
CA ARG A 251 8.72 29.96 11.11
C ARG A 251 7.26 29.64 10.94
#